data_AF-A0A1T4IYL5-F1
#
_entry.id   AF-A0A1T4IYL5-F1
#
_cell.length_a   1.000
_cell.length_b   1.000
_cell.length_c   1.000
_cell.angle_alpha   90.00
_cell.angle_beta   90.00
_cell.angle_gamma   90.00
#
_symmetry.space_group_name_H-M   'P 1'
#
loop_
_entity.id
_entity.type
_entity.pdbx_description
1 polymer ?
#
loop_
_entity_poly.entity_id
_entity_poly.type
_entity_poly.pdbx_seq_one_letter_code
_entity_poly.pdbx_strand_id
1 'polypeptide(L)'
;MSKPSRMTYSETFKLEVLRDYYSSGLSIIATSKKWGLKHRTDIHRWIKCYPIDSKLLSLSPELVAELQMENSPKSKEQLLAEDNLRLRKALELEKLRSHAFKKLIELTEKEEGISILKKDGAK
;
A
#
# COMPACT_ATOMS: atom_id res chain seq x y z
N MET A 1 49.08 10.07 -29.11
CA MET A 1 47.75 9.42 -29.00
C MET A 1 47.05 9.95 -27.76
N SER A 2 46.23 11.01 -27.89
CA SER A 2 45.46 11.55 -26.76
C SER A 2 44.38 10.56 -26.36
N LYS A 3 44.40 10.11 -25.09
CA LYS A 3 43.34 9.26 -24.51
C LYS A 3 42.00 10.01 -24.64
N PRO A 4 40.91 9.37 -25.11
CA PRO A 4 39.63 10.05 -25.20
C PRO A 4 39.21 10.51 -23.80
N SER A 5 39.00 11.82 -23.67
CA SER A 5 38.49 12.44 -22.45
C SER A 5 37.20 11.74 -22.05
N ARG A 6 37.14 11.19 -20.84
CA ARG A 6 35.91 10.62 -20.30
C ARG A 6 34.90 11.76 -20.21
N MET A 7 33.83 11.69 -21.01
CA MET A 7 32.70 12.60 -20.80
C MET A 7 32.14 12.33 -19.41
N THR A 8 32.24 13.31 -18.53
CA THR A 8 31.78 13.23 -17.15
C THR A 8 30.36 13.77 -17.09
N TYR A 9 29.40 12.88 -16.85
CA TYR A 9 28.04 13.28 -16.49
C TYR A 9 27.98 13.73 -15.04
N SER A 10 27.15 14.73 -14.73
CA SER A 10 26.89 15.16 -13.36
C SER A 10 26.23 14.04 -12.55
N GLU A 11 26.42 14.04 -11.24
CA GLU A 11 25.84 13.04 -10.34
C GLU A 11 24.31 13.08 -10.35
N THR A 12 23.72 14.28 -10.33
CA THR A 12 22.27 14.49 -10.42
C THR A 12 21.68 13.87 -11.68
N PHE A 13 22.33 14.07 -12.84
CA PHE A 13 21.89 13.50 -14.10
C PHE A 13 21.93 11.96 -14.07
N LYS A 14 22.98 11.36 -13.51
CA LYS A 14 23.07 9.90 -13.36
C LYS A 14 21.92 9.35 -12.53
N LEU A 15 21.61 10.02 -11.41
CA LEU A 15 20.54 9.60 -10.50
C LEU A 15 19.16 9.76 -11.13
N GLU A 16 18.91 10.83 -11.90
CA GLU A 16 17.66 11.00 -12.64
C GLU A 16 17.45 9.91 -13.68
N VAL A 17 18.49 9.58 -14.46
CA VAL A 17 18.44 8.51 -15.45
C VAL A 17 18.19 7.15 -14.79
N LEU A 18 18.85 6.88 -13.66
CA LEU A 18 18.63 5.64 -12.91
C LEU A 18 17.22 5.57 -12.33
N ARG A 19 16.70 6.67 -11.76
CA ARG A 19 15.32 6.74 -11.26
C ARG A 19 14.33 6.41 -12.36
N ASP A 20 14.47 7.04 -13.53
CA ASP A 20 13.62 6.77 -14.68
C ASP A 20 13.77 5.34 -15.21
N TYR A 21 14.99 4.78 -15.22
CA TYR A 21 15.23 3.39 -15.57
C TYR A 21 14.41 2.42 -14.69
N TYR A 22 14.45 2.60 -13.37
CA TYR A 22 13.73 1.74 -12.43
C TYR A 22 12.21 1.99 -12.43
N SER A 23 11.75 3.24 -12.63
CA SER A 23 10.32 3.57 -12.65
C SER A 23 9.62 3.22 -13.96
N SER A 24 10.31 3.32 -15.10
CA SER A 24 9.70 3.12 -16.43
C SER A 24 9.66 1.67 -16.89
N GLY A 25 10.45 0.77 -16.27
CA GLY A 25 10.58 -0.62 -16.69
C GLY A 25 11.24 -0.81 -18.07
N LEU A 26 11.83 0.25 -18.63
CA LEU A 26 12.49 0.21 -19.93
C LEU A 26 13.82 -0.53 -19.87
N SER A 27 14.20 -1.20 -20.97
CA SER A 27 15.54 -1.77 -21.07
C SER A 27 16.62 -0.68 -21.03
N ILE A 28 17.85 -1.06 -20.67
CA ILE A 28 19.01 -0.15 -20.68
C ILE A 28 19.20 0.49 -22.07
N ILE A 29 18.91 -0.24 -23.14
CA ILE A 29 18.99 0.25 -24.51
C ILE A 29 17.96 1.35 -24.76
N ALA A 30 16.71 1.12 -24.38
CA ALA A 30 15.63 2.08 -24.54
C ALA A 30 15.87 3.33 -23.69
N THR A 31 16.30 3.16 -22.45
CA THR A 31 16.63 4.25 -21.53
C THR A 31 17.81 5.08 -22.05
N SER A 32 18.86 4.43 -22.54
CA SER A 32 20.01 5.12 -23.15
C SER A 32 19.60 5.96 -24.36
N LYS A 33 18.65 5.49 -25.18
CA LYS A 33 18.12 6.27 -26.30
C LYS A 33 17.26 7.45 -25.82
N LYS A 34 16.36 7.21 -24.86
CA LYS A 34 15.48 8.23 -24.27
C LYS A 34 16.26 9.41 -23.70
N TRP A 35 17.36 9.12 -23.01
CA TRP A 35 18.21 10.12 -22.35
C TRP A 35 19.41 10.57 -23.19
N GLY A 36 19.50 10.18 -24.47
CA GLY A 36 20.56 10.63 -25.37
C GLY A 36 21.97 10.22 -24.95
N LEU A 37 22.13 9.11 -24.24
CA LEU A 37 23.43 8.67 -23.76
C LEU A 37 24.30 8.16 -24.90
N LYS A 38 25.57 8.60 -24.91
CA LYS A 38 26.55 8.21 -25.92
C LYS A 38 26.88 6.71 -25.88
N HIS A 39 26.93 6.12 -24.68
CA HIS A 39 27.26 4.71 -24.50
C HIS A 39 26.27 4.03 -23.53
N ARG A 40 25.67 2.92 -23.99
CA ARG A 40 24.76 2.08 -23.16
C ARG A 40 25.44 1.46 -21.94
N THR A 41 26.78 1.38 -21.97
CA THR A 41 27.61 0.90 -20.87
C THR A 41 27.67 1.90 -19.72
N ASP A 42 27.29 3.17 -19.93
CA ASP A 42 27.24 4.18 -18.88
C ASP A 42 26.21 3.82 -17.81
N ILE A 43 24.99 3.44 -18.21
CA ILE A 43 23.93 2.99 -17.29
C ILE A 43 24.38 1.74 -16.52
N HIS A 44 24.97 0.74 -17.18
CA HIS A 44 25.49 -0.45 -16.51
C HIS A 44 26.53 -0.12 -15.44
N ARG A 45 27.41 0.84 -15.72
CA ARG A 45 28.40 1.32 -14.75
C ARG A 45 27.74 2.06 -13.60
N TRP A 46 26.74 2.90 -13.87
CA TRP A 46 26.03 3.62 -12.80
C TRP A 46 25.24 2.68 -11.90
N ILE A 47 24.56 1.66 -12.45
CA ILE A 47 23.90 0.62 -11.63
C ILE A 47 24.88 -0.04 -10.65
N LYS A 48 26.14 -0.27 -11.08
CA LYS A 48 27.18 -0.81 -10.19
C LYS A 48 27.71 0.20 -9.17
N CYS A 49 27.74 1.48 -9.51
CA CYS A 49 28.20 2.55 -8.61
C CYS A 49 27.13 2.97 -7.60
N TYR A 50 25.85 2.83 -7.96
CA TYR A 50 24.69 3.11 -7.13
C TYR A 50 23.89 1.83 -6.95
N PRO A 51 24.45 0.83 -6.25
CA PRO A 51 23.75 -0.43 -6.03
C PRO A 51 22.49 -0.15 -5.22
N ILE A 52 21.35 -0.54 -5.79
CA ILE A 52 20.13 -0.71 -5.03
C ILE A 52 20.26 -2.05 -4.33
N ASP A 53 21.09 -2.09 -3.29
CA ASP A 53 21.28 -3.30 -2.50
C ASP A 53 19.95 -3.63 -1.83
N SER A 54 19.35 -4.77 -2.21
CA SER A 54 18.16 -5.30 -1.52
C SER A 54 18.38 -5.45 -0.01
N LYS A 55 19.65 -5.51 0.44
CA LYS A 55 20.04 -5.52 1.85
C LYS A 55 19.90 -4.16 2.53
N LEU A 56 20.12 -3.05 1.81
CA LEU A 56 19.89 -1.68 2.30
C LEU A 56 18.41 -1.26 2.17
N LEU A 57 17.68 -1.88 1.24
CA LEU A 57 16.21 -1.78 1.14
C LEU A 57 15.47 -2.75 2.05
N SER A 58 16.17 -3.71 2.64
CA SER A 58 15.55 -4.64 3.60
C SER A 58 15.08 -3.82 4.78
N LEU A 59 13.88 -4.12 5.27
CA LEU A 59 13.39 -3.59 6.53
C LEU A 59 14.42 -3.86 7.63
N SER A 60 14.47 -2.98 8.64
CA SER A 60 15.32 -3.17 9.82
C SER A 60 15.17 -4.61 10.34
N PRO A 61 16.25 -5.29 10.73
CA PRO A 61 16.17 -6.63 11.29
C PRO A 61 15.16 -6.75 12.44
N GLU A 62 15.00 -5.68 13.21
CA GLU A 62 14.00 -5.56 14.29
C GLU A 62 12.57 -5.61 13.76
N LEU A 63 12.26 -4.83 12.72
CA LEU A 63 10.94 -4.80 12.09
C LEU A 63 10.63 -6.13 11.37
N VAL A 64 11.65 -6.74 10.74
CA VAL A 64 11.50 -8.08 10.16
C VAL A 64 11.21 -9.11 11.25
N ALA A 65 11.88 -9.05 12.41
CA ALA A 65 11.64 -9.94 13.53
C ALA A 65 10.22 -9.76 14.13
N GLU A 66 9.76 -8.52 14.28
CA GLU A 66 8.40 -8.21 14.74
C GLU A 66 7.33 -8.78 13.79
N LEU A 67 7.50 -8.56 12.48
CA LEU A 67 6.61 -9.13 11.46
C LEU A 67 6.71 -10.66 11.38
N GLN A 68 7.87 -11.25 11.66
CA GLN A 68 8.03 -12.71 11.72
C GLN A 68 7.35 -13.30 12.97
N MET A 69 7.37 -12.60 14.11
CA MET A 69 6.63 -12.97 15.31
C MET A 69 5.10 -12.93 15.08
N GLU A 70 4.61 -11.95 14.34
CA GLU A 70 3.20 -11.89 13.90
C GLU A 70 2.80 -13.07 13.00
N ASN A 71 3.75 -13.63 12.24
CA ASN A 71 3.54 -14.79 11.35
C ASN A 71 3.73 -16.15 12.06
N SER A 72 4.05 -16.17 13.35
CA SER A 72 4.01 -17.40 14.13
C SER A 72 2.56 -17.91 14.23
N PRO A 73 2.33 -19.24 14.26
CA PRO A 73 0.97 -19.77 14.38
C PRO A 73 0.34 -19.22 15.67
N LYS A 74 -0.63 -18.30 15.52
CA LYS A 74 -1.36 -17.69 16.62
C LYS A 74 -1.93 -18.81 17.51
N SER A 75 -1.72 -18.71 18.82
CA SER A 75 -2.35 -19.62 19.76
C SER A 75 -3.86 -19.59 19.60
N LYS A 76 -4.54 -20.71 19.85
CA LYS A 76 -6.01 -20.80 19.80
C LYS A 76 -6.68 -19.70 20.62
N GLU A 77 -6.09 -19.33 21.76
CA GLU A 77 -6.57 -18.25 22.62
C GLU A 77 -6.50 -16.87 21.96
N GLN A 78 -5.42 -16.59 21.22
CA GLN A 78 -5.25 -15.32 20.51
C GLN A 78 -6.25 -15.19 19.36
N LEU A 79 -6.47 -16.27 18.61
CA LEU A 79 -7.50 -16.31 17.55
C LEU A 79 -8.89 -16.07 18.12
N LEU A 80 -9.23 -16.73 19.23
CA LEU A 80 -10.51 -16.53 19.90
C LEU A 80 -10.68 -15.10 20.42
N ALA A 81 -9.60 -14.47 20.93
CA ALA A 81 -9.64 -13.08 21.38
C ALA A 81 -9.87 -12.11 20.21
N GLU A 82 -9.19 -12.31 19.08
CA GLU A 82 -9.35 -11.53 17.86
C GLU A 82 -10.77 -11.65 17.30
N ASP A 83 -11.32 -12.87 17.26
CA ASP A 83 -12.69 -13.13 16.84
C ASP A 83 -13.71 -12.46 17.78
N ASN A 84 -13.53 -12.57 19.10
CA ASN A 84 -14.40 -11.91 20.06
C ASN A 84 -14.40 -10.39 19.88
N LEU A 85 -13.22 -9.80 19.62
CA LEU A 85 -13.11 -8.36 19.36
C LEU A 85 -13.85 -7.98 18.08
N ARG A 86 -13.67 -8.75 17.00
CA ARG A 86 -14.35 -8.54 15.72
C ARG A 86 -15.88 -8.65 15.88
N LEU A 87 -16.35 -9.69 16.56
CA LEU A 87 -17.77 -9.92 16.81
C LEU A 87 -18.40 -8.80 17.65
N ARG A 88 -17.69 -8.30 18.67
CA ARG A 88 -18.16 -7.16 19.48
C ARG A 88 -18.33 -5.89 18.65
N LYS A 89 -17.36 -5.58 17.78
CA LYS A 89 -17.44 -4.43 16.87
C LYS A 89 -18.60 -4.56 15.88
N ALA A 90 -18.78 -5.75 15.29
CA ALA A 90 -19.90 -6.01 14.38
C ALA A 90 -21.26 -5.87 15.09
N LEU A 91 -21.37 -6.37 16.32
CA LEU A 91 -22.58 -6.25 17.13
C LEU A 91 -22.90 -4.79 17.46
N GLU A 92 -21.90 -4.00 17.83
CA GLU A 92 -22.06 -2.58 18.13
C GLU A 92 -22.54 -1.80 16.90
N LEU A 93 -21.93 -2.04 15.74
CA LEU A 93 -22.33 -1.44 14.48
C LEU A 93 -23.78 -1.78 14.11
N GLU A 94 -24.17 -3.04 14.24
CA GLU A 94 -25.52 -3.46 13.90
C GLU A 94 -26.57 -2.89 14.87
N LYS A 95 -26.23 -2.75 16.15
CA LYS A 95 -27.09 -2.05 17.14
C LYS A 95 -27.26 -0.58 16.77
N LEU A 96 -26.18 0.11 16.40
CA LEU A 96 -26.24 1.50 15.96
C LEU A 96 -27.10 1.65 14.70
N ARG A 97 -26.91 0.75 13.73
CA ARG A 97 -27.68 0.71 12.49
C ARG A 97 -29.17 0.49 12.75
N SER A 98 -29.51 -0.50 13.59
CA SER A 98 -30.88 -0.77 14.00
C SER A 98 -31.52 0.43 14.71
N HIS A 99 -30.76 1.10 15.58
CA HIS A 99 -31.23 2.31 16.27
C HIS A 99 -31.48 3.47 15.29
N ALA A 100 -30.56 3.70 14.36
CA ALA A 100 -30.69 4.73 13.34
C ALA A 100 -31.92 4.50 12.45
N PHE A 101 -32.17 3.27 12.01
CA PHE A 101 -33.37 2.94 11.23
C PHE A 101 -34.65 3.14 12.04
N LYS A 102 -34.66 2.73 13.31
CA LYS A 102 -35.82 2.97 14.18
C LYS A 102 -36.11 4.47 14.31
N LYS A 103 -35.08 5.30 14.50
CA LYS A 103 -35.22 6.75 14.58
C LYS A 103 -35.68 7.37 13.27
N LEU A 104 -35.17 6.88 12.14
CA LEU A 104 -35.59 7.32 10.82
C LEU A 104 -37.09 7.06 10.62
N ILE A 105 -37.55 5.84 10.94
CA ILE A 105 -38.97 5.48 10.87
C ILE A 105 -39.81 6.43 11.75
N GLU A 106 -39.45 6.60 13.02
CA GLU A 106 -40.16 7.50 13.97
C GLU A 106 -40.28 8.94 13.43
N LEU A 107 -39.22 9.47 12.80
CA LEU A 107 -39.25 10.82 12.21
C LEU A 107 -40.15 10.87 10.98
N THR A 108 -40.02 9.91 10.07
CA THR A 108 -40.83 9.87 8.85
C THR A 108 -42.32 9.67 9.12
N GLU A 109 -42.70 8.84 10.10
CA GLU A 109 -44.10 8.67 10.49
C GLU A 109 -44.68 9.96 11.11
N LYS A 110 -43.84 10.73 11.82
CA LYS A 110 -44.23 12.02 12.41
C LYS A 110 -44.39 13.13 11.36
N GLU A 111 -43.50 13.19 10.37
CA GLU A 111 -43.50 14.21 9.33
C GLU A 111 -44.61 13.98 8.30
N GLU A 112 -44.77 12.74 7.83
CA GLU A 112 -45.73 12.40 6.76
C GLU A 112 -47.11 11.99 7.30
N GLY A 113 -47.24 11.73 8.61
CA GLY A 113 -48.51 11.30 9.22
C GLY A 113 -49.00 9.92 8.77
N ILE A 114 -48.11 9.11 8.18
CA ILE A 114 -48.38 7.77 7.65
C ILE A 114 -47.68 6.72 8.53
N SER A 115 -48.33 5.58 8.78
CA SER A 115 -47.73 4.42 9.46
C SER A 115 -46.91 3.60 8.46
N ILE A 116 -45.58 3.56 8.63
CA ILE A 116 -44.66 2.83 7.75
C ILE A 116 -44.50 1.39 8.23
N LEU A 117 -44.56 1.18 9.55
CA LEU A 117 -44.60 -0.17 10.10
C LEU A 117 -45.97 -0.81 9.86
N LYS A 118 -45.96 -2.06 9.40
CA LYS A 118 -47.16 -2.90 9.34
C LYS A 118 -47.62 -3.12 10.78
N LYS A 119 -48.84 -2.69 11.14
CA LYS A 119 -49.48 -3.12 12.39
C LYS A 119 -49.60 -4.64 12.34
N ASP A 120 -49.03 -5.33 13.32
CA ASP A 120 -49.23 -6.77 13.48
C ASP A 120 -50.73 -7.03 13.57
N GLY A 121 -51.27 -7.59 12.49
CA GLY A 121 -52.67 -7.84 12.30
C GLY A 121 -52.99 -9.30 12.61
N ALA A 122 -53.96 -9.46 13.52
CA ALA A 122 -54.71 -10.66 13.91
C ALA A 122 -54.13 -11.54 15.04
N LYS A 123 -55.02 -11.82 16.00
CA LYS A 123 -54.93 -12.84 17.06
C LYS A 123 -54.88 -14.24 16.47
#